data_AF-A0A957BZ65-F1
#
_entry.id   AF-A0A957BZ65-F1
#
_cell.length_a   1.000
_cell.length_b   1.000
_cell.length_c   1.000
_cell.angle_alpha   90.00
_cell.angle_beta   90.00
_cell.angle_gamma   90.00
#
_symmetry.space_group_name_H-M   'P 1'
#
loop_
_entity.id
_entity.type
_entity.pdbx_description
1 polymer ?
#
loop_
_entity_poly.entity_id
_entity_poly.type
_entity_poly.pdbx_seq_one_letter_code
_entity_poly.pdbx_strand_id
1 'polypeptide(L)'
;MNKLQVFPKVVIVIGIVFVIAGVVAAGAGIFTRSFVVEQLSAQNITTPSDASIPNAPVTGIATALSMAKIIEHHASSIGGGLTYAEMGRFAAADGSAAGTSNAEEAVLDDAGNPVPNPARETLLTASGLVTSLSLSAMAIGVSYGVIALGVGFAILGIVVTGLGYALLGLITPEVAERFGLQPIAAH
;
A
#
# COMPACT_ATOMS: atom_id res chain seq x y z
N MET A 1 -7.88 -50.21 -6.92
CA MET A 1 -7.07 -49.77 -5.76
C MET A 1 -6.25 -48.50 -6.02
N ASN A 2 -5.54 -48.34 -7.14
CA ASN A 2 -4.63 -47.19 -7.34
C ASN A 2 -5.33 -45.81 -7.31
N LYS A 3 -6.58 -45.68 -7.81
CA LYS A 3 -7.32 -44.40 -7.83
C LYS A 3 -7.71 -43.88 -6.45
N LEU A 4 -7.88 -44.76 -5.45
CA LEU A 4 -8.31 -44.37 -4.09
C LEU A 4 -7.20 -43.66 -3.31
N GLN A 5 -5.93 -44.02 -3.54
CA GLN A 5 -4.77 -43.37 -2.90
C GLN A 5 -4.32 -42.08 -3.60
N VAL A 6 -4.72 -41.87 -4.86
CA VAL A 6 -4.38 -40.67 -5.63
C VAL A 6 -5.06 -39.44 -5.03
N PHE A 7 -6.33 -39.55 -4.62
CA PHE A 7 -7.08 -38.42 -4.09
C PHE A 7 -6.45 -37.77 -2.85
N PRO A 8 -6.12 -38.51 -1.75
CA PRO A 8 -5.45 -37.92 -0.60
C PRO A 8 -4.08 -37.31 -0.94
N LYS A 9 -3.31 -37.95 -1.83
CA LYS A 9 -2.01 -37.42 -2.28
C LYS A 9 -2.16 -36.09 -3.02
N VAL A 10 -3.18 -35.96 -3.86
CA VAL A 10 -3.49 -34.69 -4.54
C VAL A 10 -3.87 -33.61 -3.52
N VAL A 11 -4.68 -33.94 -2.51
CA VAL A 11 -5.04 -32.99 -1.43
C VAL A 11 -3.80 -32.51 -0.67
N ILE A 12 -2.87 -33.42 -0.32
CA ILE A 12 -1.59 -33.07 0.32
C ILE A 12 -0.79 -32.08 -0.54
N VAL A 13 -0.63 -32.38 -1.83
CA VAL A 13 0.12 -31.53 -2.77
C VAL A 13 -0.52 -30.15 -2.88
N ILE A 14 -1.84 -30.06 -3.00
CA ILE A 14 -2.55 -28.78 -3.03
C ILE A 14 -2.29 -27.98 -1.76
N GLY A 15 -2.39 -28.62 -0.58
CA GLY A 15 -2.10 -27.96 0.70
C GLY A 15 -0.67 -27.42 0.76
N ILE A 16 0.33 -28.18 0.31
CA ILE A 16 1.73 -27.74 0.25
C ILE A 16 1.88 -26.52 -0.69
N VAL A 17 1.22 -26.52 -1.84
CA VAL A 17 1.22 -25.37 -2.76
C VAL A 17 0.64 -24.13 -2.08
N PHE A 18 -0.47 -24.26 -1.33
CA PHE A 18 -1.02 -23.15 -0.55
C PHE A 18 -0.06 -22.64 0.52
N VAL A 19 0.65 -23.54 1.21
CA VAL A 19 1.68 -23.13 2.19
C VAL A 19 2.77 -22.31 1.54
N ILE A 20 3.34 -22.80 0.43
CA ILE A 20 4.41 -22.10 -0.29
C ILE A 20 3.92 -20.75 -0.81
N ALA A 21 2.76 -20.71 -1.45
CA ALA A 21 2.17 -19.47 -1.95
C ALA A 21 1.92 -18.46 -0.83
N GLY A 22 1.43 -18.93 0.32
CA GLY A 22 1.19 -18.09 1.50
C GLY A 22 2.47 -17.49 2.07
N VAL A 23 3.52 -18.30 2.23
CA VAL A 23 4.84 -17.83 2.71
C VAL A 23 5.45 -16.81 1.74
N VAL A 24 5.39 -17.06 0.43
CA VAL A 24 5.90 -16.13 -0.59
C VAL A 24 5.12 -14.81 -0.55
N ALA A 25 3.79 -14.86 -0.49
CA ALA A 25 2.96 -13.66 -0.38
C ALA A 25 3.29 -12.86 0.88
N ALA A 26 3.37 -13.51 2.04
CA ALA A 26 3.72 -12.84 3.29
C ALA A 26 5.11 -12.20 3.24
N GLY A 27 6.09 -12.90 2.69
CA GLY A 27 7.45 -12.37 2.47
C GLY A 27 7.46 -11.14 1.55
N ALA A 28 6.72 -11.18 0.44
CA ALA A 28 6.60 -10.05 -0.48
C ALA A 28 5.97 -8.82 0.19
N GLY A 29 4.95 -9.03 1.03
CA GLY A 29 4.35 -7.96 1.83
C GLY A 29 5.34 -7.34 2.83
N ILE A 30 6.10 -8.16 3.57
CA ILE A 30 7.13 -7.68 4.51
C ILE A 30 8.21 -6.88 3.77
N PHE A 31 8.66 -7.37 2.62
CA PHE A 31 9.64 -6.68 1.77
C PHE A 31 9.11 -5.32 1.32
N THR A 32 7.89 -5.28 0.76
CA THR A 32 7.27 -4.05 0.26
C THR A 32 7.15 -3.01 1.36
N ARG A 33 6.69 -3.42 2.55
CA ARG A 33 6.60 -2.53 3.72
C ARG A 33 7.96 -1.91 4.04
N SER A 34 8.99 -2.75 4.13
CA SER A 34 10.33 -2.33 4.53
C SER A 34 10.92 -1.35 3.51
N PHE A 35 10.76 -1.65 2.22
CA PHE A 35 11.20 -0.80 1.12
C PHE A 35 10.53 0.59 1.14
N VAL A 36 9.23 0.67 1.43
CA VAL A 36 8.52 1.97 1.50
C VAL A 36 8.94 2.75 2.75
N VAL A 37 9.04 2.09 3.91
CA VAL A 37 9.48 2.75 5.16
C VAL A 37 10.91 3.28 5.04
N GLU A 38 11.79 2.54 4.37
CA GLU A 38 13.16 2.99 4.10
C GLU A 38 13.20 4.23 3.21
N GLN A 39 12.42 4.25 2.12
CA GLN A 39 12.31 5.43 1.26
C GLN A 39 11.77 6.66 1.99
N LEU A 40 10.72 6.49 2.80
CA LEU A 40 10.16 7.56 3.63
C LEU A 40 11.19 8.08 4.64
N SER A 41 11.88 7.17 5.33
CA SER A 41 12.92 7.53 6.30
C SER A 41 14.09 8.27 5.64
N ALA A 42 14.47 7.88 4.43
CA ALA A 42 15.54 8.53 3.68
C ALA A 42 15.23 9.98 3.30
N GLN A 43 13.95 10.35 3.18
CA GLN A 43 13.55 11.75 2.92
C GLN A 43 13.69 12.67 4.14
N ASN A 44 13.90 12.11 5.34
CA ASN A 44 14.09 12.88 6.58
C ASN A 44 13.02 13.96 6.83
N ILE A 45 11.76 13.61 6.57
CA ILE A 45 10.63 14.53 6.73
C ILE A 45 10.11 14.46 8.17
N THR A 46 9.92 15.62 8.80
CA THR A 46 9.27 15.75 10.11
C THR A 46 8.01 16.59 9.96
N THR A 47 6.91 16.15 10.58
CA THR A 47 5.66 16.91 10.56
C THR A 47 5.78 18.24 11.31
N PRO A 48 5.15 19.32 10.82
CA PRO A 48 5.16 20.61 11.50
C PRO A 48 4.28 20.59 12.77
N SER A 49 4.40 21.63 13.60
CA SER A 49 3.71 21.72 14.91
C SER A 49 2.20 21.86 14.83
N ASP A 50 1.68 22.29 13.69
CA ASP A 50 0.26 22.45 13.37
C ASP A 50 -0.35 21.22 12.67
N ALA A 51 0.45 20.19 12.42
CA ALA A 51 -0.04 18.91 11.92
C ALA A 51 -0.83 18.16 13.01
N SER A 52 -1.74 17.28 12.59
CA SER A 52 -2.51 16.44 13.52
C SER A 52 -1.65 15.51 14.38
N ILE A 53 -0.46 15.15 13.90
CA ILE A 53 0.59 14.47 14.66
C ILE A 53 1.83 15.35 14.56
N PRO A 54 2.09 16.23 15.54
CA PRO A 54 3.14 17.23 15.43
C PRO A 54 4.53 16.68 15.76
N ASN A 55 5.56 17.25 15.14
CA ASN A 55 6.98 16.99 15.43
C ASN A 55 7.38 15.51 15.37
N ALA A 56 6.78 14.75 14.45
CA ALA A 56 7.02 13.32 14.30
C ALA A 56 7.68 13.00 12.95
N PRO A 57 8.60 12.03 12.90
CA PRO A 57 9.18 11.58 11.65
C PRO A 57 8.13 10.89 10.77
N VAL A 58 8.15 11.19 9.48
CA VAL A 58 7.21 10.63 8.49
C VAL A 58 7.72 9.28 8.02
N THR A 59 7.48 8.23 8.81
CA THR A 59 7.96 6.86 8.55
C THR A 59 6.85 5.80 8.54
N GLY A 60 5.59 6.22 8.65
CA GLY A 60 4.46 5.30 8.68
C GLY A 60 3.17 5.92 8.17
N ILE A 61 2.11 5.10 8.11
CA ILE A 61 0.80 5.50 7.58
C ILE A 61 0.28 6.77 8.25
N ALA A 62 0.22 6.79 9.59
CA ALA A 62 -0.38 7.88 10.32
C ALA A 62 0.38 9.21 10.14
N THR A 63 1.71 9.18 10.22
CA THR A 63 2.54 10.38 10.05
C THR A 63 2.59 10.85 8.60
N ALA A 64 2.57 9.93 7.62
CA ALA A 64 2.46 10.29 6.20
C ALA A 64 1.13 10.95 5.85
N LEU A 65 0.01 10.42 6.34
CA LEU A 65 -1.30 11.04 6.14
C LEU A 65 -1.45 12.36 6.90
N SER A 66 -0.85 12.48 8.09
CA SER A 66 -0.80 13.74 8.83
C SER A 66 -0.04 14.82 8.05
N MET A 67 1.13 14.47 7.50
CA MET A 67 1.94 15.37 6.66
C MET A 67 1.20 15.74 5.36
N ALA A 68 0.60 14.77 4.68
CA ALA A 68 -0.16 15.00 3.46
C ALA A 68 -1.31 16.01 3.71
N LYS A 69 -2.07 15.81 4.80
CA LYS A 69 -3.19 16.67 5.15
C LYS A 69 -2.77 18.11 5.47
N ILE A 70 -1.65 18.31 6.18
CA ILE A 70 -1.19 19.67 6.50
C ILE A 70 -0.60 20.38 5.28
N ILE A 71 0.07 19.66 4.36
CA ILE A 71 0.49 20.22 3.07
C ILE A 71 -0.73 20.67 2.27
N GLU A 72 -1.76 19.83 2.16
CA GLU A 72 -2.99 20.16 1.46
C GLU A 72 -3.69 21.38 2.06
N HIS A 73 -3.72 21.48 3.39
CA HIS A 73 -4.28 22.64 4.09
C HIS A 73 -3.56 23.95 3.73
N HIS A 74 -2.23 23.97 3.83
CA HIS A 74 -1.44 25.16 3.48
C HIS A 74 -1.53 25.49 1.99
N ALA A 75 -1.49 24.48 1.12
CA ALA A 75 -1.65 24.68 -0.31
C ALA A 75 -3.02 25.29 -0.65
N SER A 76 -4.10 24.76 -0.08
CA SER A 76 -5.45 25.32 -0.26
C SER A 76 -5.53 26.77 0.23
N SER A 77 -4.93 27.08 1.37
CA SER A 77 -4.87 28.46 1.89
C SER A 77 -4.11 29.41 0.95
N ILE A 78 -3.00 28.96 0.36
CA ILE A 78 -2.22 29.74 -0.61
C ILE A 78 -3.00 29.95 -1.91
N GLY A 79 -3.70 28.92 -2.37
CA GLY A 79 -4.52 28.95 -3.58
C GLY A 79 -5.86 29.68 -3.42
N GLY A 80 -6.19 30.20 -2.24
CA GLY A 80 -7.49 30.83 -1.98
C GLY A 80 -8.67 29.86 -2.06
N GLY A 81 -8.43 28.58 -1.77
CA GLY A 81 -9.43 27.51 -1.86
C GLY A 81 -9.60 26.91 -3.26
N LEU A 82 -8.93 27.45 -4.27
CA LEU A 82 -8.97 26.94 -5.64
C LEU A 82 -8.08 25.71 -5.81
N THR A 83 -8.50 24.80 -6.67
CA THR A 83 -7.68 23.69 -7.15
C THR A 83 -6.73 24.14 -8.26
N TYR A 84 -5.68 23.36 -8.51
CA TYR A 84 -4.71 23.66 -9.57
C TYR A 84 -5.35 23.89 -10.95
N ALA A 85 -6.44 23.17 -11.27
CA ALA A 85 -7.14 23.29 -12.55
C ALA A 85 -7.99 24.57 -12.66
N GLU A 86 -8.37 25.16 -11.52
CA GLU A 86 -9.14 26.40 -11.46
C GLU A 86 -8.25 27.65 -11.50
N MET A 87 -6.92 27.48 -11.51
CA MET A 87 -5.96 28.58 -11.49
C MET A 87 -5.40 28.86 -12.88
N GLY A 88 -5.32 30.16 -13.19
CA GLY A 88 -4.65 30.70 -14.36
C GLY A 88 -3.14 30.48 -14.34
N ARG A 89 -2.56 30.34 -15.54
CA ARG A 89 -1.13 30.10 -15.73
C ARG A 89 -0.24 31.27 -15.28
N PHE A 90 -0.76 32.49 -15.38
CA PHE A 90 -0.03 33.72 -15.14
C PHE A 90 -0.58 34.47 -13.93
N ALA A 91 0.28 35.26 -13.30
CA ALA A 91 -0.13 36.17 -12.23
C ALA A 91 -1.06 37.25 -12.80
N ALA A 92 -2.21 37.47 -12.16
CA ALA A 92 -3.13 38.53 -12.52
C ALA A 92 -2.73 39.86 -11.86
N ALA A 93 -3.03 40.97 -12.52
CA ALA A 93 -2.72 42.31 -12.00
C ALA A 93 -3.48 42.67 -10.71
N ASP A 94 -4.58 41.97 -10.42
CA ASP A 94 -5.37 42.13 -9.20
C ASP A 94 -4.73 41.45 -7.96
N GLY A 95 -3.63 40.72 -8.16
CA GLY A 95 -2.93 40.00 -7.10
C GLY A 95 -3.68 38.76 -6.58
N SER A 96 -4.74 38.31 -7.26
CA SER A 96 -5.51 37.14 -6.87
C SER A 96 -4.69 35.85 -7.02
N ALA A 97 -4.89 34.90 -6.11
CA ALA A 97 -4.30 33.56 -6.22
C ALA A 97 -4.80 32.83 -7.48
N ALA A 98 -6.04 33.13 -7.92
CA ALA A 98 -6.62 32.59 -9.15
C ALA A 98 -5.74 32.87 -10.36
N GLY A 99 -5.17 34.07 -10.47
CA GLY A 99 -4.39 34.48 -11.64
C GLY A 99 -5.23 34.55 -12.91
N THR A 100 -4.57 34.56 -14.07
CA THR A 100 -5.23 34.56 -15.38
C THR A 100 -4.55 33.59 -16.34
N SER A 101 -5.31 33.06 -17.29
CA SER A 101 -4.78 32.28 -18.41
C SER A 101 -4.57 33.14 -19.66
N ASN A 102 -5.03 34.40 -19.65
CA ASN A 102 -4.79 35.34 -20.72
C ASN A 102 -3.43 36.03 -20.52
N ALA A 103 -2.53 35.92 -21.50
CA ALA A 103 -1.22 36.55 -21.46
C ALA A 103 -1.29 38.09 -21.54
N GLU A 104 -2.34 38.64 -22.16
CA GLU A 104 -2.52 40.10 -22.27
C GLU A 104 -2.96 40.74 -20.95
N GLU A 105 -3.59 39.96 -20.07
CA GLU A 105 -4.07 40.39 -18.75
C GLU A 105 -3.07 40.05 -17.63
N ALA A 106 -1.96 39.40 -17.98
CA ALA A 106 -0.94 38.98 -17.05
C ALA A 106 -0.06 40.14 -16.59
N VAL A 107 0.46 40.04 -15.37
CA VAL A 107 1.58 40.87 -14.93
C VAL A 107 2.78 40.54 -15.81
N LEU A 108 3.44 41.57 -16.34
CA LEU A 108 4.64 41.43 -17.17
C LEU A 108 5.91 41.69 -16.35
N ASP A 109 6.99 40.97 -16.66
CA ASP A 109 8.33 41.24 -16.14
C ASP A 109 9.00 42.43 -16.89
N ASP A 110 10.21 42.81 -16.46
CA ASP A 110 10.98 43.91 -17.08
C ASP A 110 11.34 43.66 -18.56
N ALA A 111 11.27 42.40 -19.01
CA ALA A 111 11.50 42.00 -20.39
C ALA A 111 10.19 41.91 -21.22
N GLY A 112 9.04 42.21 -20.61
CA GLY A 112 7.73 42.19 -21.24
C GLY A 112 7.08 40.80 -21.32
N ASN A 113 7.56 39.81 -20.57
CA ASN A 113 6.99 38.46 -20.56
C ASN A 113 5.96 38.28 -19.44
N PRO A 114 4.87 37.52 -19.67
CA PRO A 114 3.92 37.14 -18.63
C PRO A 114 4.57 36.38 -17.48
N VAL A 115 4.41 36.88 -16.26
CA VAL A 115 4.93 36.26 -15.04
C VAL A 115 4.07 35.03 -14.69
N PRO A 116 4.68 33.84 -14.45
CA PRO A 116 3.95 32.65 -14.02
C PRO A 116 3.24 32.85 -12.68
N ASN A 117 2.09 32.20 -12.48
CA ASN A 117 1.35 32.24 -11.21
C ASN A 117 2.10 31.43 -10.13
N PRO A 118 2.69 32.08 -9.09
CA PRO A 118 3.47 31.37 -8.07
C PRO A 118 2.60 30.48 -7.18
N ALA A 119 1.34 30.85 -6.95
CA ALA A 119 0.42 30.05 -6.15
C ALA A 119 0.10 28.73 -6.88
N ARG A 120 -0.11 28.79 -8.19
CA ARG A 120 -0.35 27.61 -9.04
C ARG A 120 0.84 26.64 -9.02
N GLU A 121 2.07 27.13 -9.14
CA GLU A 121 3.28 26.30 -9.06
C GLU A 121 3.44 25.65 -7.67
N THR A 122 3.10 26.37 -6.61
CA THR A 122 3.08 25.83 -5.24
C THR A 122 2.04 24.72 -5.11
N LEU A 123 0.84 24.89 -5.66
CA LEU A 123 -0.20 23.87 -5.65
C LEU A 123 0.19 22.61 -6.43
N LEU A 124 0.87 22.77 -7.58
CA LEU A 124 1.39 21.64 -8.34
C LEU A 124 2.37 20.81 -7.50
N THR A 125 3.33 21.48 -6.88
CA THR A 125 4.34 20.84 -6.01
C THR A 125 3.67 20.16 -4.82
N ALA A 126 2.75 20.85 -4.15
CA ALA A 126 2.00 20.31 -3.03
C ALA A 126 1.20 19.07 -3.42
N SER A 127 0.50 19.09 -4.55
CA SER A 127 -0.30 17.95 -5.02
C SER A 127 0.57 16.72 -5.28
N GLY A 128 1.79 16.90 -5.81
CA GLY A 128 2.77 15.84 -6.00
C GLY A 128 3.21 15.23 -4.67
N LEU A 129 3.55 16.08 -3.69
CA LEU A 129 3.93 15.64 -2.35
C LEU A 129 2.80 14.88 -1.64
N VAL A 130 1.59 15.44 -1.62
CA VAL A 130 0.38 14.83 -1.02
C VAL A 130 0.10 13.47 -1.66
N THR A 131 0.17 13.39 -2.99
CA THR A 131 -0.04 12.14 -3.73
C THR A 131 1.01 11.10 -3.36
N SER A 132 2.30 11.48 -3.34
CA SER A 132 3.40 10.55 -3.00
C SER A 132 3.32 10.04 -1.56
N LEU A 133 2.96 10.89 -0.59
CA LEU A 133 2.77 10.53 0.80
C LEU A 133 1.56 9.61 0.99
N SER A 134 0.46 9.91 0.30
CA SER A 134 -0.77 9.10 0.33
C SER A 134 -0.57 7.74 -0.33
N LEU A 135 0.14 7.67 -1.46
CA LEU A 135 0.54 6.42 -2.11
C LEU A 135 1.46 5.60 -1.21
N SER A 136 2.39 6.23 -0.50
CA SER A 136 3.27 5.54 0.45
C SER A 136 2.46 4.95 1.61
N ALA A 137 1.54 5.72 2.18
CA ALA A 137 0.63 5.24 3.23
C ALA A 137 -0.24 4.07 2.73
N MET A 138 -0.77 4.17 1.51
CA MET A 138 -1.56 3.11 0.87
C MET A 138 -0.70 1.86 0.63
N ALA A 139 0.53 1.99 0.14
CA ALA A 139 1.43 0.88 -0.11
C ALA A 139 1.77 0.12 1.18
N ILE A 140 2.01 0.84 2.29
CA ILE A 140 2.18 0.23 3.62
C ILE A 140 0.88 -0.47 4.04
N GLY A 141 -0.28 0.16 3.87
CA GLY A 141 -1.58 -0.45 4.19
C GLY A 141 -1.85 -1.74 3.41
N VAL A 142 -1.64 -1.72 2.10
CA VAL A 142 -1.78 -2.89 1.20
C VAL A 142 -0.78 -3.98 1.60
N SER A 143 0.45 -3.62 1.96
CA SER A 143 1.45 -4.60 2.40
C SER A 143 0.98 -5.41 3.61
N TYR A 144 0.29 -4.79 4.58
CA TYR A 144 -0.30 -5.52 5.70
C TYR A 144 -1.42 -6.47 5.25
N GLY A 145 -2.24 -6.07 4.28
CA GLY A 145 -3.24 -6.94 3.68
C GLY A 145 -2.61 -8.17 3.00
N VAL A 146 -1.53 -7.97 2.25
CA VAL A 146 -0.77 -9.05 1.59
C VAL A 146 -0.14 -9.99 2.62
N ILE A 147 0.41 -9.45 3.70
CA ILE A 147 0.94 -10.26 4.81
C ILE A 147 -0.16 -11.11 5.43
N ALA A 148 -1.30 -10.51 5.78
CA ALA A 148 -2.43 -11.20 6.39
C ALA A 148 -2.98 -12.30 5.47
N LEU A 149 -3.14 -12.02 4.17
CA LEU A 149 -3.56 -12.99 3.17
C LEU A 149 -2.55 -14.15 3.06
N GLY A 150 -1.25 -13.84 3.00
CA GLY A 150 -0.19 -14.84 2.93
C GLY A 150 -0.19 -15.77 4.14
N VAL A 151 -0.34 -15.22 5.34
CA VAL A 151 -0.50 -16.01 6.58
C VAL A 151 -1.78 -16.87 6.51
N GLY A 152 -2.88 -16.32 6.03
CA GLY A 152 -4.14 -17.07 5.84
C GLY A 152 -3.99 -18.26 4.90
N PHE A 153 -3.31 -18.10 3.76
CA PHE A 153 -3.01 -19.19 2.83
C PHE A 153 -2.06 -20.22 3.43
N ALA A 154 -1.07 -19.80 4.23
CA ALA A 154 -0.19 -20.72 4.92
C ALA A 154 -0.97 -21.60 5.92
N ILE A 155 -1.84 -21.00 6.72
CA ILE A 155 -2.70 -21.73 7.67
C ILE A 155 -3.64 -22.68 6.94
N LEU A 156 -4.32 -22.20 5.89
CA LEU A 156 -5.21 -23.02 5.08
C LEU A 156 -4.47 -24.21 4.47
N GLY A 157 -3.27 -23.97 3.92
CA GLY A 157 -2.43 -25.01 3.36
C GLY A 157 -2.06 -26.07 4.38
N ILE A 158 -1.67 -25.68 5.61
CA ILE A 158 -1.38 -26.61 6.71
C ILE A 158 -2.59 -27.48 7.03
N VAL A 159 -3.78 -26.89 7.13
CA VAL A 159 -5.04 -27.63 7.41
C VAL A 159 -5.35 -28.62 6.28
N VAL A 160 -5.26 -28.19 5.03
CA VAL A 160 -5.53 -29.03 3.85
C VAL A 160 -4.52 -30.18 3.76
N THR A 161 -3.23 -29.91 3.99
CA THR A 161 -2.20 -30.95 4.05
C THR A 161 -2.48 -31.95 5.18
N GLY A 162 -2.86 -31.48 6.37
CA GLY A 162 -3.26 -32.33 7.49
C GLY A 162 -4.45 -33.24 7.17
N LEU A 163 -5.49 -32.69 6.53
CA LEU A 163 -6.64 -33.46 6.05
C LEU A 163 -6.24 -34.52 5.03
N GLY A 164 -5.34 -34.19 4.10
CA GLY A 164 -4.81 -35.13 3.13
C GLY A 164 -4.11 -36.32 3.79
N TYR A 165 -3.31 -36.08 4.84
CA TYR A 165 -2.69 -37.16 5.62
C TYR A 165 -3.71 -37.99 6.41
N ALA A 166 -4.73 -37.36 7.01
CA ALA A 166 -5.78 -38.07 7.73
C ALA A 166 -6.59 -39.01 6.79
N LEU A 167 -6.97 -38.52 5.60
CA LEU A 167 -7.64 -39.31 4.58
C LEU A 167 -6.76 -40.46 4.08
N LEU A 168 -5.45 -40.24 3.93
CA LEU A 168 -4.51 -41.29 3.57
C LEU A 168 -4.44 -42.38 4.66
N GLY A 169 -4.44 -41.99 5.94
CA GLY A 169 -4.49 -42.91 7.09
C GLY A 169 -5.73 -43.82 7.09
N LEU A 170 -6.90 -43.31 6.69
CA LEU A 170 -8.12 -44.15 6.60
C LEU A 170 -8.04 -45.23 5.51
N ILE A 171 -7.23 -45.02 4.47
CA ILE A 171 -7.11 -45.92 3.32
C ILE A 171 -5.93 -46.89 3.45
N THR A 172 -4.85 -46.45 4.10
CA THR A 172 -3.60 -47.22 4.23
C THR A 172 -3.31 -47.58 5.69
N PRO A 173 -3.33 -48.88 6.05
CA PRO A 173 -3.15 -49.33 7.42
C PRO A 173 -1.79 -48.93 8.01
N GLU A 174 -0.72 -48.91 7.21
CA GLU A 174 0.62 -48.49 7.64
C GLU A 174 0.67 -47.01 8.07
N VAL A 175 -0.12 -46.16 7.39
CA VAL A 175 -0.22 -44.74 7.73
C VAL A 175 -1.08 -44.56 8.98
N ALA A 176 -2.17 -45.33 9.13
CA ALA A 176 -2.99 -45.35 10.33
C ALA A 176 -2.17 -45.74 11.57
N GLU A 177 -1.37 -46.80 11.46
CA GLU A 177 -0.50 -47.29 12.54
C GLU A 177 0.54 -46.24 12.97
N ARG A 178 1.13 -45.51 12.01
CA ARG A 178 2.06 -44.41 12.29
C ARG A 178 1.45 -43.29 13.14
N PHE A 179 0.13 -43.11 13.06
CA PHE A 179 -0.61 -42.13 13.85
C PHE A 179 -1.43 -42.77 14.99
N GLY A 180 -1.23 -44.07 15.28
CA GLY A 180 -1.91 -44.78 16.37
C GLY A 180 -3.40 -45.04 16.15
N LEU A 181 -3.87 -45.05 14.90
CA LEU A 181 -5.26 -45.26 14.52
C LEU A 181 -5.49 -46.69 14.00
N GLN A 182 -6.61 -47.32 14.36
CA GLN A 182 -7.01 -48.62 13.80
C GLN A 182 -7.75 -48.41 12.46
N PRO A 183 -7.25 -48.97 11.34
CA PRO A 183 -7.85 -48.80 10.03
C PRO A 183 -9.15 -49.64 9.91
N ILE A 184 -10.27 -49.00 9.57
CA ILE A 184 -11.60 -49.65 9.46
C ILE A 184 -11.64 -50.70 8.33
N ALA A 185 -10.75 -50.60 7.35
CA ALA A 185 -10.68 -51.51 6.20
C ALA A 185 -10.03 -52.89 6.50
N ALA A 186 -9.73 -53.21 7.76
CA ALA A 186 -9.08 -54.45 8.17
C ALA A 186 -10.05 -55.64 8.42
N HIS A 187 -11.28 -55.59 7.90
CA HIS A 187 -12.24 -56.71 7.90
C HIS A 187 -12.59 -57.15 6.48
#